data_AF-A0A382R0Y4-F1
#
_entry.id   AF-A0A382R0Y4-F1
#
_cell.length_a   1.000
_cell.length_b   1.000
_cell.length_c   1.000
_cell.angle_alpha   90.00
_cell.angle_beta   90.00
_cell.angle_gamma   90.00
#
_symmetry.space_group_name_H-M   'P 1'
#
loop_
_entity.id
_entity.type
_entity.pdbx_description
1 polymer ?
#
loop_
_entity_poly.entity_id
_entity_poly.type
_entity_poly.pdbx_seq_one_letter_code
_entity_poly.pdbx_strand_id
1 'polypeptide(L)' 'ELAAQNEDQDLKDRFTPIAQNLKTKEDVIFEEMNVSNGQAKDIGGYYRTDPEKVTKSVRRSATFNSILDSLN' A
#
# COMPACT_ATOMS: atom_id res chain seq x y z
N GLU A 1 12.12 0.19 13.56
CA GLU A 1 10.69 0.26 13.19
C GLU A 1 10.03 1.45 13.89
N LEU A 2 9.12 2.16 13.22
CA LEU A 2 8.57 3.44 13.72
C LEU A 2 7.57 3.30 14.88
N ALA A 3 6.82 2.20 14.92
CA ALA A 3 5.90 1.91 16.02
C ALA A 3 6.58 1.29 17.27
N ALA A 4 7.81 0.78 17.12
CA ALA A 4 8.53 0.09 18.20
C ALA A 4 9.67 0.91 18.83
N GLN A 5 10.03 2.05 18.23
CA GLN A 5 11.05 2.95 18.76
C GLN A 5 10.55 3.76 19.97
N ASN A 6 11.48 4.34 20.73
CA ASN A 6 11.20 5.16 21.92
C ASN A 6 11.94 6.52 21.90
N GLU A 7 12.48 6.91 20.75
CA GLU A 7 13.18 8.18 20.53
C GLU A 7 12.20 9.33 20.24
N ASP A 8 11.06 9.04 19.62
CA ASP A 8 10.03 9.99 19.23
C ASP A 8 8.63 9.43 19.54
N GLN A 9 8.00 9.94 20.59
CA GLN A 9 6.70 9.41 21.03
C GLN A 9 5.56 9.77 20.05
N ASP A 10 5.60 10.95 19.43
CA ASP A 10 4.58 11.38 18.47
C ASP A 10 4.62 10.52 17.21
N LEU A 11 5.83 10.20 16.74
CA LEU A 11 6.04 9.29 15.61
C LEU A 11 5.59 7.88 15.96
N LYS A 12 5.86 7.41 17.18
CA LYS A 12 5.40 6.11 17.66
C LYS A 12 3.88 6.02 17.67
N ASP A 13 3.21 7.02 18.22
CA ASP A 13 1.76 7.05 18.36
C ASP A 13 1.08 7.12 16.98
N ARG A 14 1.66 7.86 16.03
CA ARG A 14 1.18 7.92 14.64
C ARG A 14 1.30 6.58 13.91
N PHE A 15 2.41 5.86 14.08
CA PHE A 15 2.67 4.61 13.35
C PHE A 15 2.12 3.35 14.03
N THR A 16 1.77 3.40 15.31
CA THR A 16 1.17 2.28 16.06
C THR A 16 -0.13 1.74 15.43
N PRO A 17 -1.16 2.55 15.14
CA PRO A 17 -2.39 2.04 14.53
C PRO A 17 -2.16 1.54 13.10
N ILE A 18 -1.17 2.08 12.38
CA ILE A 18 -0.83 1.64 11.03
C ILE A 18 -0.17 0.27 11.06
N ALA A 19 0.82 0.09 11.94
CA ALA A 19 1.49 -1.20 12.13
C ALA A 19 0.48 -2.29 12.53
N GLN A 20 -0.47 -1.98 13.40
CA GLN A 20 -1.57 -2.89 13.74
C GLN A 20 -2.43 -3.23 12.54
N ASN A 21 -2.90 -2.22 11.78
CA ASN A 21 -3.73 -2.46 10.60
C ASN A 21 -3.02 -3.28 9.51
N LEU A 22 -1.73 -3.01 9.26
CA LEU A 22 -0.94 -3.79 8.32
C LEU A 22 -0.81 -5.24 8.77
N LYS A 23 -0.52 -5.46 10.06
CA LYS A 23 -0.36 -6.81 10.62
C LYS A 23 -1.68 -7.60 10.63
N THR A 24 -2.80 -6.96 10.96
CA THR A 24 -4.12 -7.63 10.98
C THR A 24 -4.64 -7.95 9.58
N LYS A 25 -4.26 -7.16 8.56
CA LYS A 25 -4.74 -7.31 7.19
C LYS A 25 -3.70 -7.87 6.22
N GLU A 26 -2.59 -8.38 6.74
CA GLU A 26 -1.45 -8.87 5.95
C GLU A 26 -1.88 -9.88 4.88
N ASP A 27 -2.62 -10.93 5.30
CA ASP A 27 -3.09 -11.98 4.38
C ASP A 27 -4.00 -11.43 3.28
N VAL A 28 -4.92 -10.52 3.64
CA VAL A 28 -5.84 -9.88 2.68
C VAL A 28 -5.06 -9.03 1.68
N ILE A 29 -4.06 -8.27 2.13
CA ILE A 29 -3.20 -7.48 1.26
C ILE A 29 -2.45 -8.38 0.28
N PHE A 30 -1.89 -9.49 0.75
CA PHE A 30 -1.20 -10.45 -0.10
C PHE A 30 -2.14 -11.12 -1.12
N GLU A 31 -3.35 -11.48 -0.71
CA GLU A 31 -4.37 -12.03 -1.61
C GLU A 31 -4.74 -11.01 -2.72
N GLU A 32 -5.05 -9.77 -2.35
CA GLU A 32 -5.37 -8.69 -3.29
C GLU A 32 -4.22 -8.44 -4.29
N MET A 33 -2.97 -8.49 -3.83
CA MET A 33 -1.79 -8.32 -4.70
C MET A 33 -1.59 -9.51 -5.65
N ASN A 34 -1.87 -10.73 -5.17
CA ASN A 34 -1.70 -11.97 -5.93
C ASN A 34 -2.77 -12.17 -7.00
N VAL A 35 -4.03 -11.81 -6.73
CA VAL A 35 -5.13 -11.91 -7.71
C VAL A 35 -4.83 -11.11 -8.98
N SER A 36 -4.12 -9.99 -8.86
CA SER A 36 -3.75 -9.13 -9.98
C SER A 36 -2.50 -9.61 -10.76
N ASN A 37 -1.80 -10.65 -10.28
CA ASN A 37 -0.64 -11.20 -10.99
C ASN A 37 -1.06 -11.96 -12.26
N GLY A 38 -0.24 -11.88 -13.31
CA GLY A 38 -0.46 -12.60 -14.57
C GLY A 38 -1.55 -12.01 -15.49
N GLN A 39 -2.28 -10.99 -15.04
CA GLN A 39 -3.28 -10.31 -15.86
C GLN A 39 -2.63 -9.24 -16.74
N ALA A 40 -3.10 -9.13 -17.99
CA ALA A 40 -2.71 -8.04 -18.87
C ALA A 40 -3.16 -6.69 -18.27
N LYS A 41 -2.26 -5.69 -18.27
CA LYS A 41 -2.54 -4.36 -17.73
C LYS A 41 -2.38 -3.31 -18.82
N ASP A 42 -3.37 -2.44 -18.93
CA ASP A 42 -3.28 -1.24 -19.76
C ASP A 42 -2.55 -0.14 -18.98
N ILE A 43 -1.37 0.23 -19.46
CA ILE A 43 -0.54 1.31 -18.92
C ILE A 43 -0.59 2.58 -19.81
N GLY A 44 -1.44 2.61 -20.83
CA GLY A 44 -1.68 3.78 -21.68
C GLY A 44 -0.59 4.12 -22.69
N GLY A 45 0.40 3.25 -22.88
CA GLY A 45 1.50 3.45 -23.82
C GLY A 45 2.66 2.50 -23.54
N TYR A 46 3.76 2.63 -24.30
CA TYR A 46 4.97 1.84 -24.08
C TYR A 46 6.15 2.72 -23.67
N TYR A 47 6.55 3.68 -24.51
CA TYR A 47 7.62 4.64 -24.19
C TYR A 47 7.13 5.85 -23.37
N ARG A 48 5.86 6.21 -23.50
CA ARG A 48 5.21 7.27 -22.75
C ARG A 48 3.87 6.76 -22.26
N THR A 49 3.88 6.24 -21.04
CA THR A 49 2.70 5.68 -20.37
C THR A 49 1.81 6.79 -19.82
N ASP A 50 0.56 6.43 -19.53
CA ASP A 50 -0.35 7.27 -18.76
C ASP A 50 -0.03 7.10 -17.26
N PRO A 51 0.40 8.16 -16.55
CA PRO A 51 0.77 8.07 -15.14
C PRO A 51 -0.35 7.52 -14.25
N GLU A 52 -1.60 7.87 -14.51
CA GLU A 52 -2.73 7.39 -13.70
C GLU A 52 -2.97 5.89 -13.90
N LYS A 53 -2.87 5.43 -15.14
CA LYS A 53 -2.99 4.00 -15.46
C LYS A 53 -1.85 3.20 -14.84
N VAL A 54 -0.63 3.74 -14.89
CA VAL A 54 0.52 3.12 -14.22
C VAL A 54 0.29 3.05 -12.72
N THR A 55 -0.11 4.14 -12.06
CA THR A 55 -0.38 4.15 -10.62
C THR A 55 -1.43 3.12 -10.23
N LYS A 56 -2.54 3.01 -10.97
CA LYS A 56 -3.57 1.99 -10.76
C LYS A 56 -3.03 0.57 -10.98
N SER A 57 -2.16 0.38 -11.97
CA SER A 57 -1.58 -0.94 -12.28
C SER A 57 -0.65 -1.48 -11.19
N VAL A 58 0.03 -0.59 -10.45
CA VAL A 58 1.01 -0.95 -9.41
C VAL A 58 0.42 -0.96 -7.99
N ARG A 59 -0.51 -0.05 -7.67
CA ARG A 59 -1.20 0.08 -6.38
C ARG A 59 -2.40 -0.88 -6.26
N ARG A 60 -2.14 -2.19 -6.39
CA ARG A 60 -3.15 -3.24 -6.59
C ARG A 60 -4.02 -3.54 -5.37
N SER A 61 -3.51 -3.34 -4.17
CA SER A 61 -4.24 -3.62 -2.93
C SER A 61 -4.97 -2.37 -2.46
N ALA A 62 -6.30 -2.41 -2.54
CA ALA A 62 -7.16 -1.35 -2.02
C ALA A 62 -6.99 -1.22 -0.49
N THR A 63 -6.86 -2.36 0.20
CA THR A 63 -6.65 -2.39 1.64
C THR A 63 -5.33 -1.73 2.04
N PHE A 64 -4.23 -2.05 1.36
CA PHE A 64 -2.93 -1.43 1.60
C PHE A 64 -2.95 0.07 1.30
N ASN A 65 -3.53 0.47 0.17
CA ASN A 65 -3.64 1.87 -0.20
C ASN A 65 -4.43 2.67 0.84
N SER A 66 -5.58 2.16 1.30
CA SER A 66 -6.40 2.83 2.31
C SER A 66 -5.66 3.01 3.64
N ILE A 67 -4.84 2.03 4.05
CA ILE A 67 -4.01 2.17 5.25
C ILE A 67 -2.98 3.28 5.06
N LEU A 68 -2.32 3.34 3.90
CA LEU A 68 -1.35 4.39 3.60
C LEU A 68 -1.99 5.76 3.44
N ASP A 69 -3.19 5.86 2.87
CA ASP A 69 -3.88 7.13 2.70
C ASP A 69 -4.29 7.74 4.06
N SER A 70 -4.39 6.93 5.12
CA SER A 70 -4.58 7.41 6.50
C SER A 70 -3.36 8.13 7.09
N LEU A 71 -2.20 8.09 6.42
CA LEU A 71 -1.01 8.86 6.80
C LEU A 71 -1.05 10.31 6.36
N ASN A 72 -1.87 10.67 5.39
CA ASN A 72 -1.96 12.03 4.83
C ASN A 72 -3.11 12.81 5.46
#